data_AF-A0A537QK05-F1
#
_entry.id   AF-A0A537QK05-F1
#
_cell.length_a   1.000
_cell.length_b   1.000
_cell.length_c   1.000
_cell.angle_alpha   90.00
_cell.angle_beta   90.00
_cell.angle_gamma   90.00
#
_symmetry.space_group_name_H-M   'P 1'
#
loop_
_entity.id
_entity.type
_entity.pdbx_description
1 polymer ?
#
loop_
_entity_poly.entity_id
_entity_poly.type
_entity_poly.pdbx_seq_one_letter_code
_entity_poly.pdbx_strand_id
1 'polypeptide(L)'
;MAKNGGVHPESGREKLREILLSGGDPMVLNNSKIAAWLGALAEAGVESIRIGTKEMAFYPQRFDRTFLSMLDRFHETYPQVGLHMMLHFEHPDEFLAKDAEGNYIEDAQGFKQWVPATHEGMRGLASRGWLSVENQAPIMKGINDDPDALRILQREFKRAGGENHYFFCGRDIIAYKAFNVPIETAWNILNTSQKGLSGVESHA
;
A
#
# COMPACT_ATOMS: atom_id res chain seq x y z
N MET A 1 -21.45 23.73 9.56
CA MET A 1 -21.53 22.38 10.16
C MET A 1 -22.97 22.14 10.59
N ALA A 2 -23.62 21.14 10.00
CA ALA A 2 -25.09 20.99 10.03
C ALA A 2 -25.61 20.66 11.44
N LYS A 3 -26.78 21.21 11.77
CA LYS A 3 -27.51 21.16 13.06
C LYS A 3 -27.88 19.74 13.57
N ASN A 4 -27.45 18.66 12.91
CA ASN A 4 -27.91 17.29 13.13
C ASN A 4 -26.83 16.33 13.68
N GLY A 5 -25.72 16.85 14.22
CA GLY A 5 -24.68 16.01 14.82
C GLY A 5 -23.92 15.12 13.82
N GLY A 6 -24.02 15.40 12.52
CA GLY A 6 -23.33 14.60 11.48
C GLY A 6 -24.10 13.37 11.00
N VAL A 7 -25.38 13.22 11.35
CA VAL A 7 -26.20 12.07 10.94
C VAL A 7 -27.05 12.40 9.71
N HIS A 8 -27.04 11.55 8.69
CA HIS A 8 -27.84 11.72 7.47
C HIS A 8 -29.34 11.74 7.81
N PRO A 9 -30.09 12.77 7.40
CA PRO A 9 -31.45 13.02 7.88
C PRO A 9 -32.45 11.90 7.55
N GLU A 10 -32.26 11.21 6.42
CA GLU A 10 -33.18 10.15 5.99
C GLU A 10 -32.69 8.72 6.29
N SER A 11 -31.38 8.50 6.33
CA SER A 11 -30.81 7.15 6.41
C SER A 11 -30.27 6.82 7.79
N GLY A 12 -30.18 7.81 8.68
CA GLY A 12 -29.59 7.65 10.01
C GLY A 12 -28.09 7.34 9.99
N ARG A 13 -27.44 7.37 8.83
CA ARG A 13 -26.02 7.04 8.69
C ARG A 13 -25.14 8.14 9.26
N GLU A 14 -24.05 7.75 9.90
CA GLU A 14 -23.02 8.68 10.34
C GLU A 14 -22.34 9.38 9.16
N LYS A 15 -21.68 10.49 9.46
CA LYS A 15 -20.87 11.23 8.51
C LYS A 15 -19.78 10.32 7.94
N LEU A 16 -19.56 10.40 6.63
CA LEU A 16 -18.42 9.77 5.99
C LEU A 16 -17.13 10.37 6.56
N ARG A 17 -16.36 9.54 7.26
CA ARG A 17 -15.10 9.93 7.91
C ARG A 17 -13.88 9.55 7.09
N GLU A 18 -14.00 8.57 6.22
CA GLU A 18 -12.89 8.01 5.47
C GLU A 18 -13.25 7.81 4.01
N ILE A 19 -12.30 8.11 3.13
CA ILE A 19 -12.40 7.89 1.68
C ILE A 19 -11.17 7.16 1.19
N LEU A 20 -11.39 6.10 0.38
CA LEU A 20 -10.35 5.42 -0.38
C LEU A 20 -10.45 5.82 -1.85
N LEU A 21 -9.40 6.46 -2.36
CA LEU A 21 -9.18 6.68 -3.79
C LEU A 21 -8.61 5.39 -4.38
N SER A 22 -9.40 4.68 -5.18
CA SER A 22 -9.07 3.38 -5.78
C SER A 22 -9.90 3.13 -7.07
N GLY A 23 -9.93 1.90 -7.58
CA GLY A 23 -10.61 1.49 -8.82
C GLY A 23 -9.62 1.18 -9.92
N GLY A 24 -9.33 2.17 -10.77
CA GLY A 24 -8.09 2.16 -11.56
C GLY A 24 -6.88 2.49 -10.66
N ASP A 25 -5.87 3.17 -11.19
CA ASP A 25 -4.78 3.70 -10.38
C ASP A 25 -4.87 5.24 -10.30
N PRO A 26 -5.15 5.82 -9.11
CA PRO A 26 -5.18 7.27 -8.90
C PRO A 26 -3.87 7.98 -9.26
N MET A 27 -2.74 7.28 -9.21
CA MET A 27 -1.42 7.85 -9.50
C MET A 27 -1.18 8.10 -10.98
N VAL A 28 -2.06 7.61 -11.86
CA VAL A 28 -2.12 8.00 -13.29
C VAL A 28 -2.55 9.48 -13.43
N LEU A 29 -3.22 10.04 -12.42
CA LEU A 29 -3.55 11.46 -12.41
C LEU A 29 -2.30 12.30 -12.14
N ASN A 30 -2.25 13.50 -12.74
CA ASN A 30 -1.22 14.47 -12.44
C ASN A 30 -1.36 15.04 -11.01
N ASN A 31 -0.27 15.62 -10.50
CA ASN A 31 -0.22 16.14 -9.13
C ASN A 31 -1.30 17.20 -8.83
N SER A 32 -1.67 18.03 -9.81
CA SER A 32 -2.70 19.06 -9.60
C SER A 32 -4.09 18.47 -9.40
N LYS A 33 -4.45 17.41 -10.12
CA LYS A 33 -5.71 16.70 -9.92
C LYS A 33 -5.73 15.96 -8.58
N ILE A 34 -4.63 15.32 -8.19
CA ILE A 34 -4.54 14.66 -6.87
C ILE A 34 -4.72 15.71 -5.76
N ALA A 35 -3.98 16.82 -5.82
CA ALA A 35 -4.09 17.91 -4.85
C ALA A 35 -5.52 18.47 -4.74
N ALA A 36 -6.20 18.67 -5.88
CA ALA A 36 -7.58 19.14 -5.91
C ALA A 36 -8.54 18.17 -5.20
N TRP A 37 -8.39 16.86 -5.42
CA TRP A 37 -9.19 15.86 -4.73
C TRP A 37 -8.90 15.81 -3.23
N LEU A 38 -7.62 15.80 -2.84
CA LEU A 38 -7.24 15.78 -1.42
C LEU A 38 -7.79 17.01 -0.68
N GLY A 39 -7.64 18.20 -1.26
CA GLY A 39 -8.18 19.44 -0.71
C GLY A 39 -9.71 19.42 -0.60
N ALA A 40 -10.42 19.03 -1.66
CA ALA A 40 -11.89 18.98 -1.65
C ALA A 40 -12.43 17.98 -0.61
N LEU A 41 -11.77 16.83 -0.44
CA LEU A 41 -12.15 15.84 0.57
C LEU A 41 -11.91 16.37 2.00
N ALA A 42 -10.78 17.03 2.24
CA ALA A 42 -10.49 17.65 3.52
C ALA A 42 -11.49 18.77 3.86
N GLU A 43 -11.84 19.63 2.88
CA GLU A 43 -12.84 20.70 3.04
C GLU A 43 -14.25 20.15 3.29
N ALA A 44 -14.59 19.00 2.69
CA ALA A 44 -15.82 18.27 2.98
C ALA A 44 -15.84 17.65 4.39
N GLY A 45 -14.71 17.71 5.10
CA GLY A 45 -14.55 17.24 6.47
C GLY A 45 -14.26 15.74 6.58
N VAL A 46 -13.65 15.13 5.57
CA VAL A 46 -13.10 13.76 5.66
C VAL A 46 -11.91 13.77 6.63
N GLU A 47 -11.86 12.77 7.51
CA GLU A 47 -10.83 12.63 8.55
C GLU A 47 -9.64 11.78 8.10
N SER A 48 -9.89 10.79 7.23
CA SER A 48 -8.88 9.88 6.72
C SER A 48 -9.02 9.72 5.20
N ILE A 49 -7.91 9.84 4.48
CA ILE A 49 -7.84 9.60 3.04
C ILE A 49 -6.82 8.49 2.79
N ARG A 50 -7.24 7.47 2.05
CA ARG A 50 -6.37 6.41 1.56
C ARG A 50 -6.21 6.52 0.05
N ILE A 51 -4.99 6.35 -0.45
CA ILE A 51 -4.71 6.28 -1.90
C ILE A 51 -4.19 4.88 -2.22
N GLY A 52 -5.00 4.09 -2.92
CA GLY A 52 -4.58 2.77 -3.39
C GLY A 52 -3.88 2.84 -4.73
N THR A 53 -2.66 2.33 -4.83
CA THR A 53 -1.85 2.42 -6.06
C THR A 53 -0.89 1.24 -6.21
N LYS A 54 -0.70 0.79 -7.44
CA LYS A 54 0.34 -0.17 -7.85
C LYS A 54 1.52 0.53 -8.55
N GLU A 55 1.42 1.83 -8.76
CA GLU A 55 2.40 2.63 -9.48
C GLU A 55 3.80 2.57 -8.85
N MET A 56 3.94 2.31 -7.55
CA MET A 56 5.26 2.14 -6.91
C MET A 56 6.00 0.90 -7.47
N ALA A 57 5.27 -0.16 -7.82
CA ALA A 57 5.83 -1.37 -8.42
C ALA A 57 6.14 -1.17 -9.92
N PHE A 58 5.30 -0.44 -10.65
CA PHE A 58 5.44 -0.28 -12.11
C PHE A 58 6.29 0.92 -12.55
N TYR A 59 6.12 2.06 -11.89
CA TYR A 59 6.75 3.33 -12.24
C TYR A 59 7.10 4.14 -10.97
N PRO A 60 8.09 3.67 -10.18
CA PRO A 60 8.47 4.30 -8.91
C PRO A 60 8.93 5.76 -9.05
N GLN A 61 9.38 6.19 -10.24
CA GLN A 61 9.72 7.59 -10.51
C GLN A 61 8.52 8.53 -10.41
N ARG A 62 7.29 8.01 -10.37
CA ARG A 62 6.08 8.80 -10.07
C ARG A 62 6.13 9.47 -8.69
N PHE A 63 6.88 8.88 -7.75
CA PHE A 63 7.05 9.34 -6.37
C PHE A 63 8.24 10.29 -6.25
N ASP A 64 8.26 11.29 -7.15
CA ASP A 64 9.33 12.26 -7.25
C ASP A 64 9.23 13.38 -6.19
N ARG A 65 10.22 14.27 -6.19
CA ARG A 65 10.24 15.44 -5.32
C ARG A 65 8.97 16.30 -5.47
N THR A 66 8.46 16.46 -6.69
CA THR A 66 7.29 17.29 -6.97
C THR A 66 6.02 16.72 -6.32
N PHE A 67 5.81 15.41 -6.44
CA PHE A 67 4.71 14.71 -5.80
C PHE A 67 4.81 14.78 -4.28
N LEU A 68 5.99 14.48 -3.74
CA LEU A 68 6.25 14.50 -2.31
C LEU A 68 6.03 15.91 -1.70
N SER A 69 6.48 16.97 -2.39
CA SER A 69 6.20 18.36 -1.98
C SER A 69 4.73 18.75 -2.09
N MET A 70 3.96 18.16 -3.01
CA MET A 70 2.52 18.36 -3.07
C MET A 70 1.83 17.75 -1.85
N LEU A 71 2.26 16.56 -1.41
CA LEU A 71 1.78 15.92 -0.20
C LEU A 71 2.12 16.75 1.05
N ASP A 72 3.34 17.28 1.14
CA ASP A 72 3.75 18.15 2.26
C ASP A 72 2.84 19.37 2.40
N ARG A 73 2.57 20.06 1.29
CA ARG A 73 1.68 21.23 1.26
C ARG A 73 0.24 20.88 1.65
N PHE A 74 -0.24 19.69 1.26
CA PHE A 74 -1.54 19.20 1.69
C PHE A 74 -1.57 19.04 3.22
N HIS A 75 -0.56 18.39 3.81
CA HIS A 75 -0.47 18.20 5.25
C HIS A 75 -0.30 19.52 6.02
N GLU A 76 0.51 20.45 5.53
CA GLU A 76 0.63 21.79 6.12
C GLU A 76 -0.72 22.52 6.17
N THR A 77 -1.56 22.32 5.15
CA THR A 77 -2.90 22.95 5.07
C THR A 77 -3.94 22.21 5.91
N TYR A 78 -3.85 20.88 5.98
CA TYR A 78 -4.83 20.00 6.62
C TYR A 78 -4.15 19.01 7.60
N PRO A 79 -3.45 19.48 8.64
CA PRO A 79 -2.59 18.64 9.48
C PRO A 79 -3.34 17.57 10.28
N GLN A 80 -4.66 17.75 10.46
CA GLN A 80 -5.54 16.82 11.16
C GLN A 80 -6.05 15.65 10.28
N VAL A 81 -5.87 15.72 8.96
CA VAL A 81 -6.37 14.69 8.04
C VAL A 81 -5.33 13.59 7.90
N GLY A 82 -5.70 12.36 8.27
CA GLY A 82 -4.86 11.18 8.08
C GLY A 82 -4.69 10.88 6.59
N LEU A 83 -3.45 10.63 6.16
CA LEU A 83 -3.15 10.23 4.79
C LEU A 83 -2.42 8.89 4.79
N HIS A 84 -2.93 7.94 4.01
CA HIS A 84 -2.43 6.56 3.96
C HIS A 84 -2.20 6.14 2.51
N MET A 85 -1.00 5.66 2.20
CA MET A 85 -0.66 5.12 0.89
C MET A 85 -0.81 3.61 0.92
N MET A 86 -1.82 3.09 0.23
CA MET A 86 -2.07 1.65 0.10
C MET A 86 -1.37 1.14 -1.16
N LEU A 87 -0.10 0.78 -1.01
CA LEU A 87 0.69 0.15 -2.05
C LEU A 87 0.21 -1.27 -2.36
N HIS A 88 0.58 -1.76 -3.52
CA HIS A 88 0.15 -3.05 -4.05
C HIS A 88 1.36 -3.78 -4.64
N PHE A 89 2.21 -4.29 -3.75
CA PHE A 89 3.25 -5.25 -4.06
C PHE A 89 2.76 -6.67 -3.75
N GLU A 90 2.89 -7.57 -4.71
CA GLU A 90 2.45 -8.96 -4.64
C GLU A 90 3.64 -9.89 -4.47
N HIS A 91 4.81 -9.52 -4.97
CA HIS A 91 6.00 -10.35 -4.93
C HIS A 91 7.28 -9.53 -4.64
N PRO A 92 8.25 -10.06 -3.86
CA PRO A 92 9.50 -9.37 -3.59
C PRO A 92 10.29 -8.93 -4.85
N ASP A 93 10.15 -9.65 -5.96
CA ASP A 93 10.70 -9.29 -7.28
C ASP A 93 10.34 -7.89 -7.76
N GLU A 94 9.22 -7.33 -7.29
CA GLU A 94 8.75 -6.02 -7.72
C GLU A 94 9.55 -4.87 -7.11
N PHE A 95 10.33 -5.13 -6.05
CA PHE A 95 11.09 -4.10 -5.36
C PHE A 95 12.48 -4.50 -4.88
N LEU A 96 12.85 -5.78 -4.94
CA LEU A 96 14.19 -6.26 -4.62
C LEU A 96 15.00 -6.50 -5.89
N ALA A 97 16.27 -6.09 -5.86
CA ALA A 97 17.19 -6.28 -6.96
C ALA A 97 17.68 -7.74 -7.01
N LYS A 98 17.81 -8.27 -8.24
CA LYS A 98 18.33 -9.61 -8.52
C LYS A 98 19.62 -9.54 -9.34
N ASP A 99 20.50 -10.52 -9.13
CA ASP A 99 21.68 -10.74 -9.95
C ASP A 99 21.32 -11.37 -11.31
N ALA A 100 22.34 -11.70 -12.13
CA ALA A 100 22.13 -12.28 -13.45
C ALA A 100 21.59 -13.71 -13.39
N GLU A 101 21.77 -14.39 -12.26
CA GLU A 101 21.36 -15.76 -11.98
C GLU A 101 19.94 -15.82 -11.37
N GLY A 102 19.35 -14.67 -11.03
CA GLY A 102 18.01 -14.56 -10.48
C GLY A 102 17.92 -14.62 -8.96
N ASN A 103 19.06 -14.57 -8.24
CA ASN A 103 19.08 -14.50 -6.78
C ASN A 103 18.94 -13.05 -6.32
N TYR A 104 18.33 -12.84 -5.15
CA TYR A 104 18.33 -11.51 -4.55
C TYR A 104 19.74 -11.08 -4.18
N ILE A 105 20.10 -9.85 -4.56
CA ILE A 105 21.37 -9.25 -4.18
C ILE A 105 21.31 -8.93 -2.68
N GLU A 106 22.34 -9.35 -1.94
CA GLU A 106 22.46 -9.10 -0.50
C GLU A 106 23.77 -8.38 -0.18
N ASP A 107 23.77 -7.55 0.87
CA ASP A 107 25.00 -7.01 1.43
C ASP A 107 25.76 -8.05 2.27
N ALA A 108 26.93 -7.67 2.80
CA ALA A 108 27.77 -8.59 3.59
C ALA A 108 27.12 -9.07 4.91
N GLN A 109 25.98 -8.49 5.30
CA GLN A 109 25.21 -8.82 6.49
C GLN A 109 23.91 -9.59 6.15
N GLY A 110 23.69 -9.93 4.88
CA GLY A 110 22.52 -10.66 4.40
C GLY A 110 21.27 -9.80 4.19
N PHE A 111 21.42 -8.47 4.16
CA PHE A 111 20.30 -7.59 3.87
C PHE A 111 20.06 -7.48 2.38
N LYS A 112 18.81 -7.71 1.96
CA LYS A 112 18.42 -7.66 0.55
C LYS A 112 18.45 -6.23 0.02
N GLN A 113 19.02 -6.06 -1.17
CA GLN A 113 19.10 -4.79 -1.85
C GLN A 113 17.77 -4.50 -2.54
N TRP A 114 17.25 -3.29 -2.33
CA TRP A 114 16.10 -2.78 -3.07
C TRP A 114 16.51 -2.27 -4.45
N VAL A 115 15.59 -2.33 -5.41
CA VAL A 115 15.69 -1.60 -6.67
C VAL A 115 15.80 -0.09 -6.34
N PRO A 116 16.84 0.62 -6.82
CA PRO A 116 17.12 2.00 -6.38
C PRO A 116 15.94 2.96 -6.50
N ALA A 117 15.24 2.96 -7.64
CA ALA A 117 14.11 3.86 -7.87
C ALA A 117 12.95 3.61 -6.90
N THR A 118 12.62 2.33 -6.66
CA THR A 118 11.57 1.94 -5.70
C THR A 118 11.96 2.31 -4.26
N HIS A 119 13.24 2.12 -3.91
CA HIS A 119 13.76 2.49 -2.60
C HIS A 119 13.69 4.00 -2.35
N GLU A 120 14.02 4.82 -3.36
CA GLU A 120 13.91 6.28 -3.26
C GLU A 120 12.46 6.73 -3.04
N GLY A 121 11.51 6.18 -3.81
CA GLY A 121 10.08 6.46 -3.63
C GLY A 121 9.58 6.05 -2.24
N MET A 122 9.94 4.84 -1.79
CA MET A 122 9.57 4.33 -0.47
C MET A 122 10.15 5.19 0.66
N ARG A 123 11.43 5.54 0.60
CA ARG A 123 12.06 6.45 1.59
C ARG A 123 11.43 7.84 1.56
N GLY A 124 11.06 8.32 0.38
CA GLY A 124 10.29 9.54 0.22
C GLY A 124 9.03 9.51 1.06
N LEU A 125 8.19 8.50 0.89
CA LEU A 125 6.97 8.36 1.68
C LEU A 125 7.24 8.11 3.17
N ALA A 126 8.04 7.10 3.51
CA ALA A 126 8.29 6.67 4.89
C ALA A 126 8.98 7.73 5.78
N SER A 127 9.70 8.68 5.18
CA SER A 127 10.30 9.80 5.93
C SER A 127 9.26 10.81 6.47
N ARG A 128 8.01 10.75 6.01
CA ARG A 128 6.92 11.62 6.43
C ARG A 128 6.13 10.95 7.54
N GLY A 129 6.55 11.15 8.80
CA GLY A 129 5.93 10.52 9.97
C GLY A 129 4.43 10.81 10.21
N TRP A 130 3.80 11.66 9.39
CA TRP A 130 2.37 11.94 9.39
C TRP A 130 1.58 11.11 8.35
N LEU A 131 2.26 10.34 7.50
CA LEU A 131 1.71 9.50 6.45
C LEU A 131 2.07 8.03 6.72
N SER A 132 1.11 7.11 6.60
CA SER A 132 1.42 5.67 6.61
C SER A 132 1.62 5.14 5.20
N VAL A 133 2.47 4.12 5.08
CA VAL A 133 2.64 3.35 3.85
C VAL A 133 2.29 1.91 4.18
N GLU A 134 1.29 1.39 3.50
CA GLU A 134 0.66 0.12 3.81
C GLU A 134 0.66 -0.74 2.55
N ASN A 135 0.84 -2.06 2.67
CA ASN A 135 0.76 -2.96 1.53
C ASN A 135 -0.48 -3.85 1.61
N GLN A 136 -1.16 -3.99 0.49
CA GLN A 136 -2.26 -4.93 0.29
C GLN A 136 -1.94 -5.82 -0.91
N ALA A 137 -2.09 -7.13 -0.75
CA ALA A 137 -1.72 -8.10 -1.77
C ALA A 137 -2.77 -9.23 -1.86
N PRO A 138 -3.32 -9.53 -3.05
CA PRO A 138 -4.03 -10.78 -3.25
C PRO A 138 -3.04 -11.96 -3.20
N ILE A 139 -3.48 -13.11 -2.68
CA ILE A 139 -2.77 -14.37 -2.87
C ILE A 139 -3.20 -14.97 -4.21
N MET A 140 -2.24 -15.11 -5.12
CA MET A 140 -2.44 -15.47 -6.52
C MET A 140 -1.61 -16.69 -6.91
N LYS A 141 -2.29 -17.64 -7.53
CA LYS A 141 -1.71 -18.88 -8.05
C LYS A 141 -0.64 -18.59 -9.10
N GLY A 142 0.53 -19.19 -8.92
CA GLY A 142 1.69 -19.07 -9.82
C GLY A 142 2.38 -17.71 -9.78
N ILE A 143 2.04 -16.83 -8.83
CA ILE A 143 2.66 -15.52 -8.67
C ILE A 143 3.26 -15.39 -7.27
N ASN A 144 2.43 -15.49 -6.23
CA ASN A 144 2.85 -15.34 -4.84
C ASN A 144 2.19 -16.35 -3.91
N ASP A 145 1.71 -17.47 -4.45
CA ASP A 145 1.26 -18.65 -3.72
C ASP A 145 2.42 -19.46 -3.10
N ASP A 146 3.43 -18.75 -2.61
CA ASP A 146 4.64 -19.26 -1.97
C ASP A 146 4.82 -18.56 -0.61
N PRO A 147 4.77 -19.30 0.52
CA PRO A 147 4.94 -18.71 1.85
C PRO A 147 6.32 -18.06 2.05
N ASP A 148 7.37 -18.52 1.37
CA ASP A 148 8.71 -17.95 1.53
C ASP A 148 8.81 -16.61 0.81
N ALA A 149 8.24 -16.49 -0.40
CA ALA A 149 8.12 -15.23 -1.11
C ALA A 149 7.34 -14.18 -0.31
N LEU A 150 6.19 -14.55 0.27
CA LEU A 150 5.42 -13.66 1.13
C LEU A 150 6.19 -13.24 2.38
N ARG A 151 6.93 -14.17 3.02
CA ARG A 151 7.75 -13.84 4.19
C ARG A 151 8.82 -12.81 3.87
N ILE A 152 9.51 -12.99 2.73
CA ILE A 152 10.50 -12.01 2.25
C ILE A 152 9.82 -10.66 2.02
N LEU A 153 8.68 -10.64 1.32
CA LEU A 153 7.93 -9.41 1.08
C LEU A 153 7.60 -8.68 2.38
N GLN A 154 6.99 -9.40 3.33
CA GLN A 154 6.53 -8.84 4.60
C GLN A 154 7.68 -8.25 5.41
N ARG A 155 8.81 -8.97 5.47
CA ARG A 155 9.99 -8.58 6.21
C ARG A 155 10.67 -7.36 5.59
N GLU A 156 10.88 -7.40 4.28
CA GLU A 156 11.61 -6.36 3.57
C GLU A 156 10.80 -5.07 3.46
N PHE A 157 9.49 -5.18 3.23
CA PHE A 157 8.58 -4.04 3.20
C PHE A 157 8.51 -3.34 4.56
N LYS A 158 8.39 -4.12 5.65
CA LYS A 158 8.42 -3.59 7.02
C LYS A 158 9.72 -2.87 7.32
N ARG A 159 10.86 -3.45 6.92
CA ARG A 159 12.19 -2.84 7.08
C ARG A 159 12.33 -1.50 6.36
N ALA A 160 11.65 -1.32 5.23
CA ALA A 160 11.63 -0.07 4.49
C ALA A 160 10.65 0.99 5.05
N GLY A 161 9.99 0.72 6.19
CA GLY A 161 9.06 1.63 6.85
C GLY A 161 7.60 1.48 6.42
N GLY A 162 7.27 0.38 5.74
CA GLY A 162 5.89 0.04 5.38
C GLY A 162 5.21 -0.85 6.43
N GLU A 163 3.89 -0.96 6.33
CA GLU A 163 3.07 -1.83 7.18
C GLU A 163 2.37 -2.91 6.34
N ASN A 164 2.39 -4.15 6.81
CA ASN A 164 1.66 -5.24 6.17
C ASN A 164 0.18 -5.11 6.54
N HIS A 165 -0.70 -4.78 5.60
CA HIS A 165 -2.09 -4.46 5.92
C HIS A 165 -3.07 -5.58 5.58
N TYR A 166 -3.15 -5.99 4.31
CA TYR A 166 -4.06 -7.07 3.90
C TYR A 166 -3.40 -8.07 2.97
N PHE A 167 -3.54 -9.35 3.32
CA PHE A 167 -3.48 -10.45 2.36
C PHE A 167 -4.89 -10.97 2.14
N PHE A 168 -5.38 -10.94 0.91
CA PHE A 168 -6.77 -11.32 0.63
C PHE A 168 -6.87 -12.43 -0.41
N CYS A 169 -7.87 -13.29 -0.21
CA CYS A 169 -8.25 -14.29 -1.19
C CYS A 169 -8.87 -13.60 -2.40
N GLY A 170 -8.53 -14.06 -3.61
CA GLY A 170 -9.13 -13.57 -4.83
C GLY A 170 -10.65 -13.74 -4.85
N ARG A 171 -11.35 -12.83 -5.52
CA ARG A 171 -12.81 -12.84 -5.66
C ARG A 171 -13.25 -13.74 -6.81
N ASP A 172 -14.43 -14.32 -6.70
CA ASP A 172 -15.04 -15.13 -7.76
C ASP A 172 -15.63 -14.22 -8.87
N ILE A 173 -14.75 -13.65 -9.70
CA ILE A 173 -15.10 -12.82 -10.88
C ILE A 173 -14.90 -13.59 -12.19
N ILE A 174 -15.47 -13.15 -13.31
CA ILE A 174 -15.26 -13.83 -14.61
C ILE A 174 -13.75 -13.93 -14.92
N ALA A 175 -13.28 -15.13 -15.30
CA ALA A 175 -11.87 -15.51 -15.51
C ALA A 175 -10.98 -15.71 -14.25
N TYR A 176 -11.53 -15.72 -13.03
CA TYR A 176 -10.77 -15.87 -11.78
C TYR A 176 -9.98 -17.18 -11.61
N LYS A 177 -10.43 -18.27 -12.25
CA LYS A 177 -9.90 -19.63 -12.00
C LYS A 177 -8.42 -19.79 -12.33
N ALA A 178 -7.86 -18.92 -13.16
CA ALA A 178 -6.44 -18.97 -13.51
C ALA A 178 -5.54 -18.53 -12.34
N PHE A 179 -6.00 -17.59 -11.51
CA PHE A 179 -5.19 -16.95 -10.47
C PHE A 179 -5.71 -17.18 -9.05
N ASN A 180 -6.94 -17.65 -8.84
CA ASN A 180 -7.41 -17.95 -7.48
C ASN A 180 -6.84 -19.25 -6.94
N VAL A 181 -6.56 -19.24 -5.64
CA VAL A 181 -6.34 -20.42 -4.81
C VAL A 181 -7.56 -20.65 -3.91
N PRO A 182 -7.84 -21.88 -3.46
CA PRO A 182 -8.85 -22.12 -2.43
C PRO A 182 -8.55 -21.32 -1.16
N ILE A 183 -9.60 -20.90 -0.44
CA ILE A 183 -9.45 -20.11 0.80
C ILE A 183 -8.58 -20.81 1.85
N GLU A 184 -8.70 -22.14 1.98
CA GLU A 184 -7.86 -22.93 2.87
C GLU A 184 -6.38 -22.88 2.46
N THR A 185 -6.10 -22.91 1.16
CA THR A 185 -4.74 -22.77 0.62
C THR A 185 -4.19 -21.38 0.91
N ALA A 186 -4.97 -20.31 0.67
CA ALA A 186 -4.58 -18.93 0.99
C ALA A 186 -4.26 -18.77 2.49
N TRP A 187 -5.11 -19.33 3.36
CA TRP A 187 -4.93 -19.31 4.81
C TRP A 187 -3.67 -20.06 5.25
N ASN A 188 -3.42 -21.25 4.69
CA ASN A 188 -2.21 -22.03 4.98
C ASN A 188 -0.93 -21.32 4.52
N ILE A 189 -0.95 -20.69 3.34
CA ILE A 189 0.18 -19.91 2.81
C ILE A 189 0.49 -18.75 3.75
N LEU A 190 -0.49 -17.92 4.09
CA LEU A 190 -0.30 -16.77 4.97
C LEU A 190 0.20 -17.18 6.36
N ASN A 191 -0.40 -18.20 6.98
CA ASN A 191 0.06 -18.67 8.30
C ASN A 191 1.48 -19.23 8.25
N THR A 192 1.89 -19.81 7.13
CA THR A 192 3.24 -20.35 6.97
C THR A 192 4.25 -19.23 6.68
N SER A 193 3.86 -18.18 5.95
CA SER A 193 4.73 -17.02 5.72
C SER A 193 5.03 -16.28 7.02
N GLN A 194 4.05 -16.19 7.92
CA GLN A 194 4.22 -15.54 9.23
C GLN A 194 5.21 -16.25 10.16
N LYS A 195 5.47 -17.55 9.97
CA LYS A 195 6.47 -18.29 10.78
C LYS A 195 7.86 -17.71 10.52
N GLY A 196 8.55 -17.27 11.57
CA GLY A 196 9.89 -16.68 11.46
C GLY A 196 9.91 -15.17 11.23
N LEU A 197 8.75 -14.53 11.10
CA LEU A 197 8.62 -13.09 11.26
C LEU A 197 8.67 -12.73 12.75
N SER A 198 9.29 -11.59 13.06
CA SER A 198 9.21 -10.96 14.37
C SER A 198 7.81 -10.41 14.61
N GLY A 199 7.48 -10.13 15.87
CA GLY A 199 6.17 -9.58 16.24
C GLY A 199 5.82 -8.30 15.49
N VAL A 200 6.80 -7.43 15.18
CA VAL A 200 6.57 -6.18 14.42
C VAL A 200 6.33 -6.41 12.92
N GLU A 201 6.83 -7.51 12.37
CA GLU A 201 6.66 -7.89 10.95
C GLU A 201 5.36 -8.67 10.72
N SER A 202 4.90 -9.42 11.73
CA SER A 202 3.73 -10.31 11.66
C SER A 202 2.39 -9.62 11.97
N HIS A 203 2.35 -8.29 12.10
CA HIS A 203 1.08 -7.56 12.13
C HIS A 203 0.54 -7.55 10.70
N ALA A 204 -0.25 -8.55 10.34
CA ALA A 204 -0.95 -8.69 9.06
C ALA A 204 -2.21 -9.55 9.24
#